data_AF-A0A0F8WIX8-F1
#
_entry.id   AF-A0A0F8WIX8-F1
#
_cell.length_a   1.000
_cell.length_b   1.000
_cell.length_c   1.000
_cell.angle_alpha   90.00
_cell.angle_beta   90.00
_cell.angle_gamma   90.00
#
_symmetry.space_group_name_H-M   'P 1'
#
loop_
_entity.id
_entity.type
_entity.pdbx_description
1 polymer ?
#
loop_
_entity_poly.entity_id
_entity_poly.type
_entity_poly.pdbx_seq_one_letter_code
_entity_poly.pdbx_strand_id
1 'polypeptide(L)'
;MTQEFVPEVRAPGNPLIHFKGVLKEYKPIAGAAGGRQWTNIEFNFTDVDVLESLEPYLFPIATLTVKYTKPGDKGKPGQGNKWEVLAASLRKLLGNDADIRKLVGKAQEWHLLPGILRLPLTDEDGTPKM
;
A
#
# COMPACT_ATOMS: atom_id res chain seq x y z
N MET A 1 -13.54 37.05 -10.64
CA MET A 1 -13.43 36.70 -9.21
C MET A 1 -12.36 35.64 -9.14
N THR A 2 -11.12 36.05 -8.86
CA THR A 2 -9.97 35.14 -8.86
C THR A 2 -9.94 34.49 -7.48
N GLN A 3 -10.33 33.23 -7.38
CA GLN A 3 -10.25 32.48 -6.12
C GLN A 3 -8.77 32.17 -5.89
N GLU A 4 -8.15 32.87 -4.95
CA GLU A 4 -6.80 32.54 -4.49
C GLU A 4 -6.87 31.17 -3.81
N PHE A 5 -6.19 30.20 -4.43
CA PHE A 5 -6.03 28.86 -3.89
C PHE A 5 -5.07 28.91 -2.72
N VAL A 6 -5.57 28.65 -1.51
CA VAL A 6 -4.77 28.48 -0.30
C VAL A 6 -4.69 26.98 -0.01
N PRO A 7 -3.54 26.32 -0.21
CA PRO A 7 -3.43 24.89 0.09
C PRO A 7 -3.50 24.65 1.60
N GLU A 8 -4.53 23.94 2.05
CA GLU A 8 -4.57 23.38 3.41
C GLU A 8 -3.69 22.13 3.47
N VAL A 9 -2.51 22.22 4.07
CA VAL A 9 -1.66 21.06 4.37
C VAL A 9 -2.27 20.31 5.56
N ARG A 10 -3.17 19.36 5.32
CA ARG A 10 -3.60 18.39 6.33
C ARG A 10 -2.55 17.30 6.51
N ALA A 11 -2.56 16.67 7.69
CA ALA A 11 -1.59 15.71 8.23
C ALA A 11 -0.94 14.77 7.18
N PRO A 12 0.33 14.35 7.38
CA PRO A 12 1.06 13.52 6.41
C PRO A 12 0.27 12.25 6.07
N GLY A 13 -0.29 12.22 4.87
CA GLY A 13 -1.13 11.15 4.35
C GLY A 13 -0.99 11.07 2.83
N ASN A 14 -1.31 9.91 2.25
CA ASN A 14 -1.31 9.73 0.80
C ASN A 14 -2.48 10.55 0.20
N PRO A 15 -2.25 11.53 -0.69
CA PRO A 15 -3.33 12.34 -1.26
C PRO A 15 -4.24 11.53 -2.19
N LEU A 16 -3.75 10.42 -2.75
CA LEU A 16 -4.52 9.54 -3.62
C LEU A 16 -5.33 8.54 -2.80
N ILE A 17 -6.66 8.67 -2.81
CA ILE A 17 -7.58 7.75 -2.14
C ILE A 17 -7.98 6.64 -3.11
N HIS A 18 -8.43 7.00 -4.32
CA HIS A 18 -8.93 6.06 -5.32
C HIS A 18 -8.44 6.47 -6.69
N PHE A 19 -7.77 5.57 -7.41
CA PHE A 19 -7.30 5.83 -8.76
C PHE A 19 -7.27 4.58 -9.62
N LYS A 20 -7.26 4.78 -10.93
CA LYS A 20 -6.94 3.77 -11.94
C LYS A 20 -5.60 4.12 -12.56
N GLY A 21 -4.77 3.14 -12.87
CA GLY A 21 -3.48 3.39 -13.52
C GLY A 21 -2.86 2.12 -14.08
N VAL A 22 -1.92 2.29 -15.00
CA VAL A 22 -1.15 1.18 -15.58
C VAL A 22 0.08 0.94 -14.72
N LEU A 23 0.25 -0.28 -14.20
CA LEU A 23 1.47 -0.63 -13.46
C LEU A 23 2.65 -0.69 -14.43
N LYS A 24 3.52 0.33 -14.40
CA LYS A 24 4.71 0.40 -15.26
C LYS A 24 5.81 -0.54 -14.78
N GLU A 25 6.06 -0.56 -13.48
CA GLU A 25 7.09 -1.42 -12.88
C GLU A 25 6.81 -1.66 -11.40
N TYR A 26 7.38 -2.74 -10.88
CA TYR A 26 7.48 -3.00 -9.46
C TYR A 26 8.94 -3.30 -9.10
N LYS A 27 9.46 -2.65 -8.05
CA LYS A 27 10.83 -2.85 -7.58
C LYS A 27 10.92 -2.99 -6.06
N PRO A 28 11.72 -3.95 -5.55
CA PRO A 28 12.06 -4.02 -4.14
C PRO A 28 13.15 -2.99 -3.80
N ILE A 29 12.99 -2.29 -2.69
CA ILE A 29 13.97 -1.34 -2.14
C ILE A 29 14.37 -1.80 -0.75
N ALA A 30 15.64 -2.10 -0.57
CA ALA A 30 16.21 -2.37 0.75
C ALA A 30 16.72 -1.07 1.38
N GLY A 31 16.51 -0.93 2.67
CA GLY A 31 17.10 0.14 3.48
C GLY A 31 17.63 -0.42 4.79
N ALA A 32 18.64 0.26 5.34
CA ALA A 32 19.18 -0.05 6.64
C ALA A 32 19.43 1.26 7.41
N ALA A 33 18.89 1.36 8.63
CA ALA A 33 19.21 2.44 9.55
C ALA A 33 19.15 1.93 10.99
N GLY A 34 20.09 2.42 11.81
CA GLY A 34 20.13 2.11 13.24
C GLY A 34 20.20 0.60 13.55
N GLY A 35 20.88 -0.19 12.71
CA GLY A 35 20.98 -1.65 12.86
C GLY A 35 19.74 -2.43 12.43
N ARG A 36 18.67 -1.77 11.98
CA ARG A 36 17.46 -2.43 11.46
C ARG A 36 17.46 -2.39 9.94
N GLN A 37 17.35 -3.57 9.33
CA GLN A 37 17.11 -3.70 7.89
C GLN A 37 15.61 -3.71 7.61
N TRP A 38 15.20 -3.09 6.51
CA TRP A 38 13.85 -3.18 5.98
C TRP A 38 13.87 -3.37 4.47
N THR A 39 12.79 -3.92 3.95
CA THR A 39 12.53 -3.99 2.52
C THR A 39 11.17 -3.38 2.27
N ASN A 40 11.10 -2.47 1.30
CA ASN A 40 9.89 -1.90 0.78
C ASN A 40 9.69 -2.38 -0.65
N ILE A 41 8.45 -2.33 -1.11
CA ILE A 41 8.00 -2.76 -2.41
C ILE A 41 7.33 -1.54 -3.03
N GLU A 42 7.93 -1.00 -4.08
CA GLU A 42 7.42 0.14 -4.81
C GLU A 42 6.70 -0.31 -6.07
N PHE A 43 5.45 0.08 -6.20
CA PHE A 43 4.64 -0.05 -7.41
C PHE A 43 4.55 1.31 -8.08
N ASN A 44 5.06 1.42 -9.30
CA ASN A 44 5.04 2.65 -10.07
C ASN A 44 3.98 2.59 -11.16
N PHE A 45 3.07 3.56 -11.15
CA PHE A 45 1.95 3.66 -12.07
C PHE A 45 2.13 4.84 -13.03
N THR A 46 1.68 4.64 -14.26
CA THR A 46 1.50 5.68 -15.28
C THR A 46 0.05 5.72 -15.72
N ASP A 47 -0.30 6.76 -16.49
CA ASP A 47 -1.65 6.93 -17.03
C ASP A 47 -2.70 6.89 -15.91
N VAL A 48 -2.39 7.63 -14.84
CA VAL A 48 -3.19 7.63 -13.62
C VAL A 48 -4.43 8.51 -13.83
N ASP A 49 -5.59 7.89 -13.70
CA ASP A 49 -6.90 8.51 -13.69
C ASP A 49 -7.40 8.55 -12.23
N VAL A 50 -7.52 9.75 -11.68
CA VAL A 50 -7.81 9.97 -10.26
C VAL A 50 -9.32 10.02 -10.08
N LEU A 51 -9.85 9.07 -9.32
CA LEU A 51 -11.29 8.97 -9.03
C LEU A 51 -11.65 9.71 -7.74
N GLU A 52 -10.78 9.61 -6.73
CA GLU A 52 -10.94 10.28 -5.44
C GLU A 52 -9.58 10.70 -4.88
N SER A 53 -9.45 11.97 -4.49
CA SER A 53 -8.24 12.51 -3.87
C SER A 53 -8.61 13.53 -2.80
N LEU A 54 -7.76 13.61 -1.77
CA LEU A 54 -7.83 14.66 -0.76
C LEU A 54 -7.44 16.03 -1.31
N GLU A 55 -6.76 16.08 -2.46
CA GLU A 55 -6.27 17.30 -3.07
C GLU A 55 -6.71 17.37 -4.54
N PRO A 56 -7.03 18.56 -5.08
CA PRO A 56 -7.60 18.70 -6.43
C PRO A 56 -6.56 18.59 -7.56
N TYR A 57 -5.39 17.99 -7.32
CA TYR A 57 -4.30 17.95 -8.30
C TYR A 57 -4.46 16.80 -9.30
N LEU A 58 -4.04 17.04 -10.54
CA LEU A 58 -3.86 15.99 -11.54
C LEU A 58 -2.57 15.23 -11.21
N PHE A 59 -2.69 13.95 -10.91
CA PHE A 59 -1.56 13.07 -10.64
C PHE A 59 -1.32 12.18 -11.88
N PRO A 60 -0.44 12.54 -12.84
CA PRO A 60 -0.21 11.73 -14.05
C PRO A 60 0.55 10.41 -13.77
N ILE A 61 1.21 10.35 -12.60
CA ILE A 61 1.97 9.20 -12.11
C ILE A 61 1.64 8.97 -10.64
N ALA A 62 1.79 7.74 -10.17
CA ALA A 62 1.65 7.41 -8.75
C ALA A 62 2.68 6.36 -8.34
N THR A 63 3.23 6.50 -7.14
CA THR A 63 4.10 5.48 -6.54
C THR A 63 3.50 5.01 -5.22
N LEU A 64 3.16 3.73 -5.16
CA LEU A 64 2.70 3.09 -3.92
C LEU A 64 3.86 2.33 -3.29
N THR A 65 4.16 2.66 -2.03
CA THR A 65 5.21 1.97 -1.26
C THR A 65 4.57 1.11 -0.18
N VAL A 66 4.87 -0.18 -0.20
CA VAL A 66 4.40 -1.14 0.80
C VAL A 66 5.58 -1.80 1.46
N LYS A 67 5.64 -1.76 2.78
CA LYS A 67 6.70 -2.43 3.53
C LYS A 67 6.56 -3.95 3.38
N TYR A 68 7.58 -4.58 2.80
CA TYR A 68 7.66 -6.04 2.74
C TYR A 68 7.91 -6.62 4.11
N THR A 69 7.34 -7.78 4.38
CA THR A 69 7.63 -8.56 5.57
C THR A 69 7.69 -10.02 5.21
N LYS A 70 8.75 -10.67 5.66
CA LYS A 70 8.97 -12.09 5.38
C LYS A 70 7.93 -12.94 6.09
N PRO A 71 7.51 -14.08 5.50
CA PRO A 71 6.77 -15.09 6.23
C PRO A 71 7.57 -15.52 7.47
N GLY A 72 6.96 -15.42 8.66
CA GLY A 72 7.62 -15.72 9.94
C GLY A 72 8.17 -14.50 10.67
N ASP A 73 8.51 -13.42 9.98
CA ASP A 73 8.82 -12.10 10.56
C ASP A 73 7.53 -11.36 10.93
N LYS A 74 6.56 -12.07 11.53
CA LYS A 74 5.39 -11.42 12.11
C LYS A 74 5.96 -10.37 13.07
N GLY A 75 5.74 -9.09 12.74
CA GLY A 75 5.87 -8.05 13.76
C GLY A 75 5.08 -8.50 15.00
N LYS A 76 5.44 -7.96 16.18
CA LYS A 76 4.90 -8.36 17.50
C LYS A 76 3.53 -9.07 17.40
N PRO A 77 3.37 -10.28 17.99
CA PRO A 77 2.10 -11.00 17.95
C PRO A 77 0.97 -10.03 18.28
N GLY A 78 0.03 -9.85 17.35
CA GLY A 78 -0.90 -8.72 17.43
C GLY A 78 -0.94 -7.82 16.20
N GLN A 79 0.11 -7.65 15.40
CA GLN A 79 0.06 -6.70 14.27
C GLN A 79 -0.29 -7.36 12.94
N GLY A 80 -1.55 -7.21 12.50
CA GLY A 80 -1.90 -7.47 11.11
C GLY A 80 -0.99 -6.66 10.17
N ASN A 81 -0.48 -7.28 9.12
CA ASN A 81 0.54 -6.68 8.27
C ASN A 81 -0.03 -6.22 6.94
N LYS A 82 0.20 -4.96 6.56
CA LYS A 82 -0.21 -4.39 5.26
C LYS A 82 0.22 -5.26 4.08
N TRP A 83 1.41 -5.88 4.18
CA TRP A 83 1.91 -6.80 3.16
C TRP A 83 1.07 -8.07 3.05
N GLU A 84 0.65 -8.66 4.17
CA GLU A 84 -0.16 -9.89 4.16
C GLU A 84 -1.54 -9.65 3.55
N VAL A 85 -2.16 -8.51 3.89
CA VAL A 85 -3.44 -8.10 3.30
C VAL A 85 -3.31 -7.90 1.80
N LEU A 86 -2.27 -7.18 1.35
CA LEU A 86 -2.01 -6.99 -0.07
C LEU A 86 -1.74 -8.32 -0.78
N ALA A 87 -0.89 -9.17 -0.20
CA ALA A 87 -0.54 -10.46 -0.77
C ALA A 87 -1.77 -11.37 -0.90
N ALA A 88 -2.72 -11.32 0.05
CA ALA A 88 -3.98 -12.04 -0.06
C ALA A 88 -4.83 -11.55 -1.24
N SER A 89 -4.92 -10.22 -1.44
CA SER A 89 -5.61 -9.64 -2.61
C SER A 89 -4.93 -10.01 -3.93
N LEU A 90 -3.59 -9.96 -3.98
CA LEU A 90 -2.83 -10.33 -5.16
C LEU A 90 -2.99 -11.82 -5.52
N ARG A 91 -3.02 -12.71 -4.53
CA ARG A 91 -3.25 -14.16 -4.77
C ARG A 91 -4.64 -14.41 -5.36
N LYS A 92 -5.67 -13.68 -4.92
CA LYS A 92 -7.01 -13.78 -5.53
C LYS A 92 -7.01 -13.33 -6.99
N LEU A 93 -6.23 -12.30 -7.31
CA LEU A 93 -6.12 -11.75 -8.66
C LEU A 93 -5.28 -12.63 -9.60
N LEU A 94 -4.18 -13.19 -9.11
CA LEU A 94 -3.20 -13.95 -9.90
C LEU A 94 -3.48 -15.46 -9.94
N GLY A 95 -4.35 -15.96 -9.06
CA GLY A 95 -4.62 -17.39 -8.93
C GLY A 95 -3.40 -18.18 -8.43
N ASN A 96 -3.26 -19.41 -8.92
CA ASN A 96 -2.19 -20.33 -8.51
C ASN A 96 -0.80 -19.92 -9.00
N ASP A 97 -0.73 -19.05 -10.00
CA ASP A 97 0.52 -18.61 -10.61
C ASP A 97 0.82 -17.16 -10.17
N ALA A 98 1.18 -17.04 -8.89
CA ALA A 98 1.32 -15.81 -8.13
C ALA A 98 2.57 -14.97 -8.49
N ASP A 99 2.82 -14.79 -9.79
CA ASP A 99 3.88 -13.90 -10.29
C ASP A 99 3.33 -12.48 -10.50
N ILE A 100 3.76 -11.55 -9.62
CA ILE A 100 3.41 -10.12 -9.67
C ILE A 100 3.83 -9.48 -11.00
N ARG A 101 4.86 -10.00 -11.68
CA ARG A 101 5.32 -9.45 -12.97
C ARG A 101 4.23 -9.48 -14.04
N LYS A 102 3.26 -10.38 -13.92
CA LYS A 102 2.10 -10.46 -14.83
C LYS A 102 1.12 -9.31 -14.70
N LEU A 103 1.26 -8.49 -13.66
CA LEU A 103 0.47 -7.29 -13.46
C LEU A 103 1.08 -6.06 -14.15
N VAL A 104 2.36 -6.14 -14.54
CA VAL A 104 3.05 -5.07 -15.26
C VAL A 104 2.43 -4.88 -16.64
N GLY A 105 2.22 -3.62 -17.02
CA GLY A 105 1.56 -3.20 -18.26
C GLY A 105 0.03 -3.30 -18.22
N LYS A 106 -0.57 -3.75 -17.11
CA LYS A 106 -2.03 -3.84 -16.96
C LYS A 106 -2.59 -2.64 -16.23
N ALA A 107 -3.75 -2.16 -16.69
CA ALA A 107 -4.56 -1.20 -15.96
C ALA A 107 -5.11 -1.85 -14.68
N GLN A 108 -5.02 -1.13 -13.57
CA GLN A 108 -5.43 -1.57 -12.24
C GLN A 108 -6.14 -0.44 -11.53
N GLU A 109 -7.10 -0.81 -10.69
CA GLU A 109 -7.82 0.11 -9.83
C GLU A 109 -7.38 -0.10 -8.39
N TRP A 110 -6.97 0.98 -7.73
CA TRP A 110 -6.44 0.98 -6.38
C TRP A 110 -7.24 1.92 -5.51
N HIS A 111 -7.69 1.41 -4.37
CA HIS A 111 -8.48 2.16 -3.42
C HIS A 111 -7.90 1.97 -2.01
N LEU A 112 -7.56 3.08 -1.37
CA LEU A 112 -7.25 3.15 0.04
C LEU A 112 -8.54 2.97 0.86
N LEU A 113 -8.83 1.74 1.25
CA LEU A 113 -10.01 1.46 2.08
C LEU A 113 -9.78 1.89 3.54
N PRO A 114 -10.79 2.49 4.21
CA PRO A 114 -10.76 2.70 5.64
C PRO A 114 -10.79 1.33 6.34
N GLY A 115 -9.66 0.94 6.93
CA GLY A 115 -9.54 -0.37 7.56
C GLY A 115 -8.64 -0.33 8.79
N ILE A 116 -9.12 -0.88 9.90
CA ILE A 116 -8.28 -1.23 11.04
C ILE A 116 -7.73 -2.63 10.75
N LEU A 117 -6.41 -2.76 10.68
CA LEU A 117 -5.76 -4.08 10.61
C LEU A 117 -6.17 -4.85 11.86
N ARG A 118 -6.93 -5.94 11.70
CA ARG A 118 -7.38 -6.76 12.84
C ARG A 118 -6.15 -7.25 13.58
N LEU A 119 -5.94 -6.71 14.78
CA LEU A 119 -5.00 -7.26 15.73
C LEU A 119 -5.64 -8.54 16.29
N PRO A 120 -4.99 -9.72 16.33
CA PRO A 120 -5.51 -10.81 17.13
C PRO A 120 -5.68 -10.33 18.57
N LEU A 121 -6.84 -10.62 19.16
CA LEU A 121 -7.12 -10.34 20.56
C LEU A 121 -6.07 -11.09 21.39
N THR A 122 -5.18 -10.37 22.05
CA THR A 122 -4.31 -10.94 23.07
C THR A 122 -5.09 -11.01 24.38
N ASP A 123 -5.05 -12.17 25.04
CA ASP A 123 -5.51 -12.31 26.42
C ASP A 123 -4.63 -11.53 27.40
N GLU A 124 -5.07 -11.38 28.66
CA GLU A 124 -4.33 -10.68 29.73
C GLU A 124 -2.90 -11.21 29.95
N ASP A 125 -2.62 -12.45 29.53
CA ASP A 125 -1.31 -13.10 29.57
C ASP A 125 -0.46 -12.92 28.30
N GLY A 126 -0.88 -12.09 27.35
CA GLY A 126 -0.14 -11.81 26.11
C GLY A 126 -0.17 -12.94 25.06
N THR A 127 -1.02 -13.95 25.26
CA THR A 127 -1.22 -15.06 24.31
C THR A 127 -2.33 -14.68 23.31
N PRO A 128 -2.16 -14.89 21.99
CA PRO A 128 -3.22 -14.62 21.02
C PRO A 128 -4.39 -15.60 21.20
N LYS A 129 -5.61 -15.09 21.41
CA LYS A 129 -6.84 -15.88 21.34
C LYS A 129 -7.05 -16.39 19.91
N MET A 130 -7.23 -17.70 19.79
CA MET A 130 -7.79 -18.34 18.59
C MET A 130 -9.25 -17.98 18.40
#